data_AF-A0A917TGN4-F1
#
_entry.id   AF-A0A917TGN4-F1
#
_cell.length_a   1.000
_cell.length_b   1.000
_cell.length_c   1.000
_cell.angle_alpha   90.00
_cell.angle_beta   90.00
_cell.angle_gamma   90.00
#
_symmetry.space_group_name_H-M   'P 1'
#
loop_
_entity.id
_entity.type
_entity.pdbx_description
1 polymer ?
#
loop_
_entity_poly.entity_id
_entity_poly.type
_entity_poly.pdbx_seq_one_letter_code
_entity_poly.pdbx_strand_id
1 'polypeptide(L)'
;MTTPEAGNDELIQQVLQVVAHATGPIGRFDIADAIDPGDPDLQEGTAEHEAMLEQRIAIIRAAVDAEQAGLLESERPAGGDGADLVRITAQGREQLQVRG
;
A
#
# COMPACT_ATOMS: atom_id res chain seq x y z
N MET A 1 10.51 -4.85 -22.20
CA MET A 1 9.19 -4.25 -21.98
C MET A 1 8.54 -5.03 -20.88
N THR A 2 8.69 -4.59 -19.63
CA THR A 2 8.03 -5.17 -18.46
C THR A 2 6.55 -4.79 -18.57
N THR A 3 5.65 -5.78 -18.55
CA THR A 3 4.22 -5.55 -18.59
C THR A 3 3.79 -4.79 -17.33
N PRO A 4 2.89 -3.79 -17.44
CA PRO A 4 2.45 -2.98 -16.29
C PRO A 4 1.85 -3.82 -15.15
N GLU A 5 1.33 -5.00 -15.48
CA GLU A 5 0.80 -5.98 -14.52
C GLU A 5 1.86 -6.51 -13.54
N ALA A 6 3.10 -6.74 -14.01
CA ALA A 6 4.18 -7.24 -13.15
C ALA A 6 4.59 -6.22 -12.07
N GLY A 7 4.50 -4.92 -12.39
CA GLY A 7 4.76 -3.86 -11.40
C GLY A 7 3.66 -3.75 -10.35
N ASN A 8 2.39 -3.97 -10.74
CA ASN A 8 1.28 -3.95 -9.79
C ASN A 8 1.30 -5.16 -8.84
N ASP A 9 1.60 -6.36 -9.35
CA ASP A 9 1.76 -7.56 -8.53
C ASP A 9 2.85 -7.41 -7.47
N GLU A 10 3.98 -6.78 -7.82
CA GLU A 10 5.08 -6.51 -6.89
C GLU A 10 4.69 -5.47 -5.83
N LEU A 11 3.94 -4.42 -6.21
CA LEU A 11 3.40 -3.47 -5.25
C LEU A 11 2.37 -4.11 -4.32
N ILE A 12 1.50 -4.98 -4.82
CA ILE A 12 0.56 -5.73 -3.99
C ILE A 12 1.32 -6.59 -2.97
N GLN A 13 2.39 -7.27 -3.38
CA GLN A 13 3.24 -8.05 -2.46
C GLN A 13 3.84 -7.17 -1.35
N GLN A 14 4.40 -6.01 -1.70
CA GLN A 14 4.97 -5.07 -0.73
C GLN A 14 3.90 -4.56 0.24
N VAL A 15 2.71 -4.22 -0.26
CA VAL A 15 1.58 -3.81 0.58
C VAL A 15 1.20 -4.92 1.57
N LEU A 16 1.04 -6.16 1.09
CA LEU A 16 0.71 -7.30 1.97
C LEU A 16 1.79 -7.51 3.03
N GLN A 17 3.07 -7.38 2.68
CA GLN A 17 4.16 -7.47 3.64
C GLN A 17 4.04 -6.39 4.72
N VAL A 18 3.89 -5.12 4.35
CA VAL A 18 3.78 -4.02 5.33
C VAL A 18 2.60 -4.23 6.27
N VAL A 19 1.41 -4.54 5.73
CA VAL A 19 0.21 -4.74 6.54
C VAL A 19 0.32 -6.01 7.41
N ALA A 20 0.98 -7.06 6.94
CA ALA A 20 1.19 -8.28 7.72
C ALA A 20 2.13 -8.08 8.92
N HIS A 21 3.14 -7.22 8.78
CA HIS A 21 4.10 -6.91 9.85
C HIS A 21 3.61 -5.83 10.80
N ALA A 22 2.55 -5.10 10.46
CA ALA A 22 1.94 -4.14 11.35
C ALA A 22 1.40 -4.83 12.60
N THR A 23 1.64 -4.23 13.77
CA THR A 23 1.19 -4.75 15.08
C THR A 23 -0.31 -4.57 15.32
N GLY A 24 -1.01 -3.95 14.37
CA GLY A 24 -2.44 -3.68 14.37
C GLY A 24 -2.88 -3.15 13.00
N PRO A 25 -4.14 -2.71 12.86
CA PRO A 25 -4.58 -1.99 11.66
C PRO A 25 -3.69 -0.77 11.39
N ILE A 26 -3.32 -0.57 10.13
CA ILE A 26 -2.48 0.54 9.67
C ILE A 26 -3.26 1.47 8.76
N GLY A 27 -3.03 2.78 8.82
CA GLY A 27 -3.68 3.72 7.92
C GLY A 27 -3.23 3.49 6.48
N ARG A 28 -4.15 3.63 5.52
CA ARG A 28 -3.83 3.41 4.09
C ARG A 28 -2.68 4.28 3.60
N PHE A 29 -2.58 5.52 4.07
CA PHE A 29 -1.47 6.42 3.69
C PHE A 29 -0.15 6.00 4.33
N ASP A 30 -0.17 5.52 5.58
CA ASP A 30 1.03 5.03 6.27
C ASP A 30 1.65 3.81 5.57
N ILE A 31 0.85 3.02 4.83
CA ILE A 31 1.37 1.94 3.96
C ILE A 31 2.28 2.51 2.87
N ALA A 32 1.87 3.62 2.23
CA ALA A 32 2.67 4.26 1.20
C ALA A 32 3.96 4.84 1.79
N ASP A 33 3.91 5.50 2.95
CA ASP A 33 5.11 6.00 3.63
C ASP A 33 6.05 4.86 4.10
N ALA A 34 5.52 3.68 4.43
CA ALA A 34 6.36 2.54 4.81
C ALA A 34 7.09 1.90 3.62
N ILE A 35 6.51 1.95 2.41
CA ILE A 35 7.09 1.38 1.19
C ILE A 35 7.99 2.40 0.49
N ASP A 36 7.53 3.65 0.40
CA ASP A 36 8.21 4.79 -0.18
C ASP A 36 8.20 5.93 0.84
N PRO A 37 9.20 5.98 1.76
CA PRO A 37 9.27 7.03 2.78
C PRO A 37 9.51 8.44 2.22
N GLY A 38 9.71 8.55 0.90
CA GLY A 38 10.08 9.78 0.23
C GLY A 38 11.46 10.27 0.60
N ASP A 39 11.83 11.40 0.02
CA ASP A 39 13.01 12.16 0.41
C ASP A 39 12.54 13.45 1.12
N PRO A 40 12.98 13.72 2.37
CA PRO A 40 12.50 14.86 3.13
C PRO A 40 13.04 16.20 2.63
N ASP A 41 14.11 16.20 1.81
CA ASP A 41 14.71 17.38 1.20
C ASP A 41 14.14 17.65 -0.20
N LEU A 42 13.21 16.81 -0.67
CA LEU A 42 12.59 16.91 -1.98
C LEU A 42 11.71 18.16 -2.06
N GLN A 43 12.10 19.09 -2.94
CA GLN A 43 11.35 20.31 -3.12
C GLN A 43 10.05 20.05 -3.89
N GLU A 44 8.92 20.54 -3.36
CA GLU A 44 7.63 20.48 -4.04
C GLU A 44 7.70 21.15 -5.42
N GLY A 45 7.09 20.47 -6.41
CA GLY A 45 7.00 20.96 -7.79
C GLY A 45 8.20 20.63 -8.69
N THR A 46 9.18 19.86 -8.20
CA THR A 46 10.22 19.26 -9.05
C THR A 46 9.70 18.00 -9.73
N ALA A 47 10.37 17.58 -10.80
CA ALA A 47 10.05 16.33 -11.48
C ALA A 47 10.22 15.11 -10.54
N GLU A 48 11.22 15.16 -9.66
CA GLU A 48 11.41 14.12 -8.65
C GLU A 48 10.26 14.08 -7.62
N HIS A 49 9.73 15.24 -7.22
CA HIS A 49 8.54 15.30 -6.35
C HIS A 49 7.29 14.76 -7.03
N GLU A 50 7.08 15.07 -8.31
CA GLU A 50 5.97 14.49 -9.08
C GLU A 50 6.11 12.97 -9.21
N ALA A 51 7.31 12.47 -9.51
CA ALA A 51 7.56 11.03 -9.61
C ALA A 51 7.34 10.30 -8.27
N MET A 52 7.74 10.89 -7.14
CA MET A 52 7.44 10.37 -5.80
C MET A 52 5.92 10.30 -5.57
N LEU A 53 5.16 11.35 -5.91
CA LEU A 53 3.71 11.34 -5.78
C LEU A 53 3.06 10.27 -6.67
N GLU A 54 3.51 10.11 -7.91
CA GLU A 54 3.03 9.06 -8.82
C GLU A 54 3.28 7.66 -8.24
N GLN A 55 4.46 7.43 -7.66
CA GLN A 55 4.81 6.19 -6.99
C GLN A 55 3.90 5.92 -5.77
N ARG A 56 3.68 6.93 -4.92
CA ARG A 56 2.75 6.81 -3.77
C ARG A 56 1.33 6.51 -4.24
N ILE A 57 0.86 7.14 -5.31
CA ILE A 57 -0.46 6.83 -5.90
C ILE A 57 -0.52 5.38 -6.38
N ALA A 58 0.55 4.85 -7.00
CA ALA A 58 0.61 3.46 -7.43
C ALA A 58 0.52 2.49 -6.25
N ILE A 59 1.22 2.77 -5.15
CA ILE A 59 1.15 1.97 -3.91
C ILE A 59 -0.28 1.96 -3.34
N ILE A 60 -0.92 3.12 -3.26
CA ILE A 60 -2.30 3.22 -2.75
C ILE A 60 -3.29 2.46 -3.65
N ARG A 61 -3.11 2.52 -4.97
CA ARG A 61 -3.91 1.73 -5.91
C ARG A 61 -3.71 0.24 -5.71
N ALA A 62 -2.49 -0.23 -5.53
CA ALA A 62 -2.20 -1.64 -5.23
C ALA A 62 -2.87 -2.10 -3.93
N ALA A 63 -2.92 -1.25 -2.89
CA ALA A 63 -3.65 -1.55 -1.66
C ALA A 63 -5.17 -1.68 -1.88
N VAL A 64 -5.75 -0.82 -2.74
CA VAL A 64 -7.16 -0.92 -3.12
C VAL A 64 -7.43 -2.18 -3.95
N ASP A 65 -6.57 -2.52 -4.89
CA ASP A 65 -6.68 -3.74 -5.69
C ASP A 65 -6.61 -4.99 -4.80
N ALA A 66 -5.71 -4.99 -3.81
CA ALA A 66 -5.59 -6.06 -2.84
C ALA A 66 -6.85 -6.21 -1.96
N GLU A 67 -7.48 -5.09 -1.59
CA GLU A 67 -8.77 -5.09 -0.89
C GLU A 67 -9.89 -5.65 -1.78
N GLN A 68 -9.98 -5.22 -3.04
CA GLN A 68 -10.97 -5.73 -4.00
C GLN A 68 -10.80 -7.23 -4.27
N ALA A 69 -9.56 -7.74 -4.17
CA ALA A 69 -9.24 -9.16 -4.26
C ALA A 69 -9.50 -9.94 -2.96
N GLY A 70 -9.93 -9.29 -1.88
CA GLY A 70 -10.20 -9.91 -0.57
C GLY A 70 -8.96 -10.25 0.25
N LEU A 71 -7.80 -9.71 -0.12
CA LEU A 71 -6.52 -9.94 0.56
C LEU A 71 -6.33 -8.99 1.75
N LEU A 72 -6.97 -7.82 1.67
CA LEU A 72 -7.04 -6.83 2.72
C LEU A 72 -8.50 -6.53 3.06
N GLU A 73 -8.72 -6.06 4.28
CA GLU A 73 -9.98 -5.49 4.73
C GLU A 73 -9.74 -4.08 5.25
N SER A 74 -10.64 -3.14 4.93
CA SER A 74 -10.60 -1.80 5.49
C SER A 74 -11.77 -1.57 6.46
N GLU A 75 -11.48 -0.90 7.57
CA GLU A 75 -12.50 -0.36 8.46
C GLU A 75 -12.38 1.16 8.49
N ARG A 76 -13.52 1.83 8.35
CA ARG A 76 -13.59 3.27 8.60
C ARG A 76 -13.86 3.49 10.09
N PRO A 77 -12.99 4.20 10.82
CA PRO A 77 -13.23 4.48 12.22
C PRO A 77 -14.53 5.28 12.40
N ALA A 78 -15.32 4.89 13.41
CA ALA A 78 -16.59 5.52 13.76
C ALA A 78 -16.35 6.93 14.35
N GLY A 79 -16.03 7.88 13.48
CA GLY A 79 -15.67 9.25 13.85
C GLY A 79 -15.45 10.18 12.66
N GLY A 80 -15.38 9.65 11.43
CA GLY A 80 -15.40 10.44 10.19
C GLY A 80 -14.09 11.16 9.84
N ASP A 81 -13.17 11.30 10.80
CA ASP A 81 -11.90 12.04 10.62
C ASP A 81 -10.65 11.15 10.52
N GLY A 82 -10.78 9.84 10.75
CA GLY A 82 -9.66 8.90 10.69
C GLY A 82 -9.46 8.32 9.29
N ALA A 83 -8.19 8.15 8.89
CA ALA A 83 -7.82 7.41 7.67
C ALA A 83 -8.42 5.99 7.69
N ASP A 84 -8.82 5.47 6.53
CA ASP A 84 -9.28 4.09 6.42
C ASP A 84 -8.16 3.15 6.93
N LEU A 85 -8.52 2.39 7.96
CA LEU A 85 -7.62 1.48 8.65
C LEU A 85 -7.64 0.13 7.95
N VAL A 86 -6.48 -0.38 7.59
CA VAL A 86 -6.33 -1.59 6.77
C VAL A 86 -5.75 -2.73 7.60
N ARG A 87 -6.29 -3.93 7.43
CA ARG A 87 -5.76 -5.18 7.98
C ARG A 87 -5.62 -6.23 6.89
N ILE A 88 -4.69 -7.17 7.11
CA ILE A 88 -4.52 -8.32 6.22
C ILE A 88 -5.52 -9.42 6.58
N THR A 89 -6.15 -10.01 5.57
CA THR A 89 -7.05 -11.15 5.74
C THR A 89 -6.27 -12.46 5.85
N ALA A 90 -6.94 -13.56 6.20
CA ALA A 90 -6.33 -14.89 6.15
C ALA A 90 -5.84 -15.23 4.72
N GLN A 91 -6.64 -14.94 3.71
CA GLN A 91 -6.29 -15.15 2.30
C GLN A 91 -5.07 -14.31 1.89
N GLY A 92 -4.98 -13.05 2.34
CA GLY A 92 -3.81 -12.21 2.11
C GLY A 92 -2.53 -12.81 2.71
N ARG A 93 -2.62 -13.37 3.92
CA ARG A 93 -1.48 -14.06 4.57
C ARG A 93 -1.07 -15.34 3.85
N GLU A 94 -2.02 -16.11 3.33
CA GLU A 94 -1.75 -17.31 2.54
C GLU A 94 -1.05 -16.94 1.22
N GLN A 95 -1.54 -15.92 0.52
CA GLN A 95 -0.92 -15.46 -0.72
C GLN A 95 0.52 -14.98 -0.52
N LEU A 96 0.80 -14.33 0.62
CA LEU A 96 2.15 -13.91 0.97
C LEU A 96 3.09 -15.09 1.21
N GLN A 97 2.60 -16.19 1.80
CA GLN A 97 3.39 -17.41 2.06
C GLN A 97 3.65 -18.25 0.81
N VAL A 98 2.77 -18.20 -0.19
CA VAL A 98 2.94 -18.97 -1.44
C VAL A 98 3.96 -18.31 -2.38
N ARG A 99 4.17 -16.99 -2.25
CA ARG A 99 5.06 -16.20 -3.10
C ARG A 99 6.39 -15.80 -2.43
N GLY A 100 6.54 -15.99 -1.11
CA GLY A 100 7.79 -15.81 -0.36
C GLY A 100 8.66 -17.06 -0.37
#